data_AF-A0A954RMM9-F1
#
_entry.id   AF-A0A954RMM9-F1
#
_cell.length_a   1.000
_cell.length_b   1.000
_cell.length_c   1.000
_cell.angle_alpha   90.00
_cell.angle_beta   90.00
_cell.angle_gamma   90.00
#
_symmetry.space_group_name_H-M   'P 1'
#
loop_
_entity.id
_entity.type
_entity.pdbx_description
1 polymer ?
#
loop_
_entity_poly.entity_id
_entity_poly.type
_entity_poly.pdbx_seq_one_letter_code
_entity_poly.pdbx_strand_id
1 'polypeptide(L)'
;MIAAAAADGHVDAEERGKILDAATNSGMSQEDLSVLQTELNSPRSILELAAIGSTPEMSQQIYAASLLAIEVDTDAERQYLDQLASALQLSSIDIENIQQQLGA
;
A
#
# COMPACT_ATOMS: atom_id res chain seq x y z
N MET A 1 -9.94 7.72 -1.29
CA MET A 1 -8.67 7.64 -2.04
C MET A 1 -7.56 8.15 -1.13
N ILE A 2 -7.06 7.28 -0.26
CA ILE A 2 -6.02 7.56 0.74
C ILE A 2 -4.78 6.70 0.45
N ALA A 3 -4.74 6.09 -0.75
CA ALA A 3 -3.62 5.31 -1.22
C ALA A 3 -2.46 6.18 -1.73
N ALA A 4 -2.70 7.46 -2.05
CA ALA A 4 -1.68 8.37 -2.59
C ALA A 4 -0.79 9.05 -1.52
N ALA A 5 -1.15 8.94 -0.23
CA ALA A 5 -0.36 9.51 0.86
C ALA A 5 0.53 8.46 1.57
N ALA A 6 0.51 7.20 1.11
CA ALA A 6 1.24 6.08 1.69
C ALA A 6 2.51 5.71 0.90
N ALA A 7 3.04 6.64 0.09
CA ALA A 7 4.11 6.35 -0.86
C ALA A 7 5.47 6.03 -0.21
N ASP A 8 5.85 6.65 0.93
CA ASP A 8 7.17 6.41 1.57
C ASP A 8 7.24 5.13 2.45
N GLY A 9 6.17 4.32 2.50
CA GLY A 9 6.10 3.15 3.38
C GLY A 9 6.12 3.47 4.89
N HIS A 10 6.32 4.72 5.26
CA HIS A 10 6.09 5.29 6.58
C HIS A 10 5.39 6.63 6.37
N VAL A 11 4.07 6.69 6.56
CA VAL A 11 3.50 7.97 7.00
C VAL A 11 4.14 8.23 8.35
N ASP A 12 5.12 9.13 8.40
CA ASP A 12 5.80 9.43 9.64
C ASP A 12 4.80 10.07 10.64
N ALA A 13 5.17 10.17 11.90
CA ALA A 13 4.26 10.72 12.91
C ALA A 13 3.81 12.17 12.60
N GLU A 14 4.61 12.93 11.85
CA GLU A 14 4.35 14.30 11.46
C GLU A 14 3.41 14.40 10.25
N GLU A 15 3.60 13.53 9.25
CA GLU A 15 2.69 13.39 8.10
C GLU A 15 1.33 12.83 8.53
N ARG A 16 1.29 11.90 9.49
CA ARG A 16 0.05 11.42 10.11
C ARG A 16 -0.70 12.57 10.77
N GLY A 17 0.01 13.42 11.50
CA GLY A 17 -0.55 14.62 12.12
C GLY A 17 -1.18 15.54 11.08
N LYS A 18 -0.46 15.83 9.99
CA LYS A 18 -0.94 16.70 8.91
C LYS A 18 -2.19 16.15 8.21
N ILE A 19 -2.24 14.84 7.95
CA ILE A 19 -3.40 14.19 7.30
C ILE A 19 -4.61 14.20 8.25
N LEU A 20 -4.41 13.97 9.55
CA LEU A 20 -5.48 13.99 10.55
C LEU A 20 -6.02 15.39 10.83
N ASP A 21 -5.14 16.39 10.88
CA ASP A 21 -5.54 17.80 10.97
C ASP A 21 -6.32 18.22 9.73
N ALA A 22 -5.88 17.83 8.52
CA ALA A 22 -6.59 18.12 7.29
C ALA A 22 -7.99 17.48 7.26
N ALA A 23 -8.11 16.22 7.68
CA ALA A 23 -9.37 15.50 7.74
C ALA A 23 -10.34 16.06 8.79
N THR A 24 -9.82 16.52 9.94
CA THR A 24 -10.62 17.16 10.98
C THR A 24 -11.15 18.51 10.51
N ASN A 25 -10.32 19.28 9.80
CA ASN A 25 -10.71 20.57 9.23
C ASN A 25 -11.66 20.46 8.02
N SER A 26 -11.72 19.30 7.34
CA SER A 26 -12.68 19.08 6.25
C SER A 26 -14.08 18.71 6.72
N GLY A 27 -14.33 18.63 8.03
CA GLY A 27 -15.63 18.29 8.60
C GLY A 27 -15.96 16.80 8.52
N MET A 28 -14.95 15.92 8.44
CA MET A 28 -15.18 14.47 8.56
C MET A 28 -15.78 14.15 9.91
N SER A 29 -16.67 13.16 9.91
CA SER A 29 -17.26 12.63 11.13
C SER A 29 -16.17 11.94 11.98
N GLN A 30 -16.41 11.85 13.30
CA GLN A 30 -15.49 11.17 14.21
C GLN A 30 -15.27 9.69 13.85
N GLU A 31 -16.29 9.03 13.28
CA GLU A 31 -16.19 7.65 12.79
C GLU A 31 -15.23 7.54 11.60
N ASP A 32 -15.37 8.42 10.61
CA ASP A 32 -14.48 8.45 9.43
C ASP A 32 -13.04 8.80 9.82
N LEU A 33 -12.86 9.72 10.79
CA LEU A 33 -11.54 10.05 11.34
C LEU A 33 -10.89 8.88 12.07
N SER A 34 -11.69 8.04 12.73
CA SER A 34 -11.20 6.85 13.44
C SER A 34 -10.77 5.75 12.46
N VAL A 35 -11.53 5.57 11.38
CA VAL A 35 -11.16 4.68 10.27
C VAL A 35 -9.90 5.18 9.58
N LEU A 36 -9.82 6.49 9.32
CA LEU A 36 -8.63 7.13 8.76
C LEU A 36 -7.40 6.96 9.67
N GLN A 37 -7.55 7.20 10.97
CA GLN A 37 -6.48 6.97 11.95
C GLN A 37 -6.03 5.51 11.96
N THR A 38 -6.96 4.57 11.82
CA THR A 38 -6.65 3.14 11.80
C THR A 38 -5.89 2.77 10.52
N GLU A 39 -6.34 3.25 9.36
CA GLU A 39 -5.67 3.05 8.07
C GLU A 39 -4.32 3.79 7.97
N LEU A 40 -4.14 4.90 8.70
CA LEU A 40 -2.86 5.62 8.76
C LEU A 40 -1.89 5.00 9.77
N ASN A 41 -2.38 4.48 10.91
CA ASN A 41 -1.55 3.83 11.93
C ASN A 41 -1.19 2.39 11.58
N SER A 42 -2.10 1.70 10.90
CA SER A 42 -1.95 0.38 10.30
C SER A 42 -2.43 0.45 8.85
N PRO A 43 -1.63 1.04 7.93
CA PRO A 43 -1.83 0.73 6.51
C PRO A 43 -1.80 -0.79 6.41
N ARG A 44 -2.76 -1.40 5.70
CA ARG A 44 -2.92 -2.86 5.65
C ARG A 44 -1.56 -3.51 5.55
N SER A 45 -1.23 -4.29 6.57
CA SER A 45 0.08 -4.90 6.62
C SER A 45 0.26 -5.78 5.39
N ILE A 46 1.50 -5.99 4.98
CA ILE A 46 1.83 -6.92 3.89
C ILE A 46 1.17 -8.29 4.12
N LEU A 47 1.02 -8.71 5.38
CA LEU A 47 0.33 -9.93 5.78
C LEU A 47 -1.18 -9.88 5.55
N GLU A 48 -1.84 -8.74 5.76
CA GLU A 48 -3.27 -8.57 5.46
C GLU A 48 -3.52 -8.54 3.96
N LEU A 49 -2.65 -7.87 3.19
CA LEU A 49 -2.72 -7.90 1.73
C LEU A 49 -2.52 -9.33 1.20
N ALA A 50 -1.56 -10.06 1.76
CA ALA A 50 -1.34 -11.47 1.44
C ALA A 50 -2.53 -12.37 1.81
N ALA A 51 -3.18 -12.11 2.94
CA ALA A 51 -4.38 -12.86 3.33
C ALA A 51 -5.55 -12.67 2.36
N ILE A 52 -5.67 -11.49 1.75
CA ILE A 52 -6.67 -11.20 0.70
C ILE A 52 -6.31 -11.91 -0.61
N GLY A 53 -5.01 -12.11 -0.88
CA GLY A 53 -4.45 -12.85 -2.02
C GLY A 53 -4.71 -14.35 -2.00
N SER A 54 -5.95 -14.77 -1.74
CA SER A 54 -6.33 -16.18 -1.56
C SER A 54 -6.21 -17.03 -2.84
N THR A 55 -6.05 -16.39 -4.01
CA THR A 55 -5.78 -17.07 -5.28
C THR A 55 -4.54 -16.47 -5.97
N PRO A 56 -3.90 -17.22 -6.88
CA PRO A 56 -2.78 -16.71 -7.67
C PRO A 56 -3.13 -15.45 -8.45
N GLU A 57 -4.30 -15.40 -9.12
CA GLU A 57 -4.71 -14.19 -9.85
C GLU A 57 -4.94 -12.99 -8.93
N MET A 58 -5.54 -13.18 -7.76
CA MET A 58 -5.76 -12.10 -6.80
C MET A 58 -4.43 -11.58 -6.25
N SER A 59 -3.48 -12.48 -6.00
CA SER A 59 -2.14 -12.12 -5.55
C SER A 59 -1.39 -11.28 -6.58
N GLN A 60 -1.43 -11.68 -7.86
CA GLN A 60 -0.87 -10.89 -8.95
C GLN A 60 -1.53 -9.51 -9.07
N GLN A 61 -2.86 -9.42 -8.91
CA GLN A 61 -3.59 -8.15 -8.94
C GLN A 61 -3.23 -7.21 -7.77
N ILE A 62 -3.07 -7.75 -6.56
CA ILE A 62 -2.68 -6.96 -5.38
C ILE A 62 -1.27 -6.40 -5.55
N TYR A 63 -0.35 -7.21 -6.07
CA TYR A 63 1.01 -6.76 -6.39
C TYR A 63 1.01 -5.70 -7.50
N ALA A 64 0.28 -5.93 -8.59
CA ALA A 64 0.16 -4.98 -9.69
C ALA A 64 -0.44 -3.63 -9.25
N ALA A 65 -1.49 -3.67 -8.42
CA ALA A 65 -2.11 -2.47 -7.86
C ALA A 65 -1.13 -1.69 -6.95
N SER A 66 -0.31 -2.41 -6.17
CA SER A 66 0.72 -1.80 -5.32
C SER A 66 1.84 -1.17 -6.15
N LEU A 67 2.28 -1.84 -7.20
CA LEU A 67 3.30 -1.34 -8.13
C LEU A 67 2.83 -0.08 -8.89
N LEU A 68 1.53 0.02 -9.21
CA LEU A 68 0.96 1.22 -9.83
C LEU A 68 0.73 2.37 -8.86
N ALA A 69 0.54 2.07 -7.57
CA ALA A 69 0.26 3.08 -6.55
C ALA A 69 1.52 3.73 -5.97
N ILE A 70 2.66 3.06 -6.09
CA ILE A 70 3.94 3.47 -5.52
C ILE A 70 4.91 3.78 -6.66
N GLU A 71 5.53 4.95 -6.64
CA GLU A 71 6.65 5.27 -7.50
C GLU A 71 7.91 4.70 -6.86
N VAL A 72 8.59 3.76 -7.52
CA VAL A 72 9.71 3.03 -6.91
C VAL A 72 11.00 3.83 -7.05
N ASP A 73 11.18 4.87 -6.23
CA ASP A 73 12.34 5.77 -6.31
C ASP A 73 13.28 5.66 -5.10
N THR A 74 12.79 5.13 -3.97
CA THR A 74 13.56 4.87 -2.76
C THR A 74 13.93 3.38 -2.57
N ASP A 75 14.91 3.11 -1.71
CA ASP A 75 15.22 1.74 -1.28
C ASP A 75 14.10 1.14 -0.41
N ALA A 76 13.35 1.97 0.32
CA ALA A 76 12.27 1.53 1.20
C ALA A 76 11.09 0.94 0.40
N GLU A 77 10.70 1.58 -0.71
CA GLU A 77 9.62 1.12 -1.58
C GLU A 77 9.99 -0.17 -2.31
N ARG A 78 11.24 -0.29 -2.76
CA ARG A 78 11.77 -1.56 -3.31
C ARG A 78 11.66 -2.67 -2.28
N GLN A 79 12.07 -2.39 -1.05
CA GLN A 79 12.01 -3.37 0.03
C GLN A 79 10.57 -3.75 0.41
N TYR A 80 9.63 -2.81 0.33
CA TYR A 80 8.21 -3.07 0.51
C TYR A 80 7.67 -4.02 -0.58
N LEU A 81 7.94 -3.75 -1.85
CA LEU A 81 7.48 -4.60 -2.96
C LEU A 81 8.09 -6.00 -2.88
N ASP A 82 9.36 -6.13 -2.49
CA ASP A 82 10.00 -7.43 -2.28
C ASP A 82 9.32 -8.24 -1.15
N GLN A 83 9.00 -7.57 -0.05
CA GLN A 83 8.26 -8.19 1.07
C GLN A 83 6.84 -8.57 0.64
N LEU A 84 6.18 -7.72 -0.14
CA LEU A 84 4.84 -7.98 -0.66
C LEU A 84 4.81 -9.17 -1.61
N ALA A 85 5.75 -9.24 -2.56
CA ALA A 85 5.90 -10.38 -3.45
C ALA A 85 6.14 -11.68 -2.68
N SER A 86 7.00 -11.63 -1.66
CA SER A 86 7.30 -12.77 -0.79
C SER A 86 6.06 -13.25 -0.02
N ALA A 87 5.26 -12.33 0.51
CA ALA A 87 4.06 -12.66 1.26
C ALA A 87 2.93 -13.20 0.36
N LEU A 88 2.83 -12.69 -0.87
CA LEU A 88 1.91 -13.16 -1.91
C LEU A 88 2.38 -14.43 -2.63
N GLN A 89 3.55 -14.96 -2.25
CA GLN A 89 4.16 -16.15 -2.85
C GLN A 89 4.37 -16.03 -4.36
N LEU A 90 4.65 -14.82 -4.84
CA LEU A 90 4.92 -14.56 -6.26
C LEU A 90 6.36 -14.95 -6.60
N SER A 91 6.53 -15.69 -7.70
CA SER A 91 7.85 -15.99 -8.21
C SER A 91 8.43 -14.79 -8.96
N SER A 92 9.75 -14.79 -9.19
CA SER A 92 10.41 -13.77 -10.01
C SER A 92 9.79 -13.67 -11.42
N ILE A 93 9.34 -14.79 -11.97
CA ILE A 93 8.65 -14.85 -13.26
C ILE A 93 7.28 -14.17 -13.19
N ASP A 94 6.52 -14.34 -12.11
CA ASP A 94 5.23 -13.65 -11.93
C ASP A 94 5.42 -12.13 -11.85
N ILE A 95 6.42 -11.68 -11.11
CA ILE A 95 6.76 -10.25 -10.97
C ILE A 95 7.13 -9.66 -12.32
N GLU A 96 8.00 -10.34 -13.07
CA GLU A 96 8.49 -9.89 -14.38
C GLU A 96 7.34 -9.83 -15.40
N ASN A 97 6.42 -10.80 -15.38
CA ASN A 97 5.22 -10.78 -16.20
C ASN A 97 4.30 -9.59 -15.87
N ILE A 98 4.14 -9.27 -14.58
CA ILE A 98 3.33 -8.12 -14.14
C ILE A 98 3.97 -6.80 -14.60
N GLN A 99 5.27 -6.64 -14.43
CA GLN A 99 6.01 -5.46 -14.88
C GLN A 99 5.90 -5.28 -16.41
N GLN A 100 6.08 -6.35 -17.18
CA GLN A 100 5.90 -6.32 -18.63
C GLN A 100 4.47 -5.95 -19.06
N GLN A 101 3.44 -6.43 -18.34
CA GLN A 101 2.05 -6.07 -18.63
C GLN A 101 1.75 -4.60 -18.34
N LEU A 102 2.39 -4.03 -17.32
CA LEU A 102 2.21 -2.64 -16.91
C LEU A 102 3.12 -1.67 -17.66
N GLY A 103 4.13 -2.18 -18.38
CA GLY A 103 5.13 -1.36 -19.08
C GLY A 103 6.07 -0.61 -18.13
N ALA A 104 6.27 -1.16 -16.94
CA ALA A 104 7.13 -0.62 -15.88
C ALA A 104 8.55 -1.22 -15.95
#